data_AF-A0A1I2L8S6-F1
#
_entry.id   AF-A0A1I2L8S6-F1
#
_cell.length_a   1.000
_cell.length_b   1.000
_cell.length_c   1.000
_cell.angle_alpha   90.00
_cell.angle_beta   90.00
_cell.angle_gamma   90.00
#
_symmetry.space_group_name_H-M   'P 1'
#
loop_
_entity.id
_entity.type
_entity.pdbx_description
1 polymer ?
#
loop_
_entity_poly.entity_id
_entity_poly.type
_entity_poly.pdbx_seq_one_letter_code
_entity_poly.pdbx_strand_id
1 'polypeptide(L)'
;MTSLGHPRLSGLGRNPQAPEDVLVRLAAHEAGRHGLAQRQGRMADAVVEALLTHGDSGTAVGLHGDRVSPAMRRRIARHPDPAIRDAHADFVRWTVEHEAMIGIEALPTRPPGRTWPVTTR
;
A
#
# COMPACT_ATOMS: atom_id res chain seq x y z
N MET A 1 -15.26 -3.20 -1.22
CA MET A 1 -16.47 -2.84 -1.98
C MET A 1 -16.07 -1.85 -3.06
N THR A 2 -16.38 -2.06 -4.34
CA THR A 2 -16.15 -1.07 -5.43
C THR A 2 -16.91 0.23 -5.16
N SER A 3 -16.40 1.38 -5.62
CA SER A 3 -17.22 2.61 -5.68
C SER A 3 -18.44 2.29 -6.56
N LEU A 4 -19.64 2.28 -5.94
CA LEU A 4 -20.87 1.79 -6.56
C LEU A 4 -21.30 2.63 -7.77
N GLY A 5 -20.83 3.88 -7.87
CA GLY A 5 -21.12 4.76 -9.01
C GLY A 5 -20.35 4.42 -10.28
N HIS A 6 -19.10 3.94 -10.19
CA HIS A 6 -18.23 3.70 -11.36
C HIS A 6 -17.35 2.44 -11.22
N PRO A 7 -17.95 1.23 -11.30
CA PRO A 7 -17.22 -0.04 -11.09
C PRO A 7 -16.08 -0.27 -12.09
N ARG A 8 -16.19 0.26 -13.32
CA ARG A 8 -15.17 0.13 -14.37
C ARG A 8 -13.89 0.88 -14.03
N LEU A 9 -13.98 2.10 -13.51
CA LEU A 9 -12.81 2.91 -13.12
C LEU A 9 -12.10 2.29 -11.90
N SER A 10 -12.88 1.79 -10.95
CA SER A 10 -12.33 1.04 -9.82
C SER A 10 -11.62 -0.25 -10.29
N GLY A 11 -12.20 -0.98 -11.25
CA GLY A 11 -11.57 -2.16 -11.84
C GLY A 11 -10.25 -1.82 -12.55
N LEU A 12 -10.23 -0.73 -13.31
CA LEU A 12 -9.04 -0.26 -14.02
C LEU A 12 -7.89 0.10 -13.06
N GLY A 13 -8.19 0.78 -11.94
CA GLY A 13 -7.19 1.11 -10.92
C GLY A 13 -6.55 -0.12 -10.26
N ARG A 14 -7.30 -1.23 -10.19
CA ARG A 14 -6.84 -2.51 -9.63
C ARG A 14 -6.07 -3.37 -10.64
N ASN A 15 -6.22 -3.10 -11.94
CA ASN A 15 -5.58 -3.90 -12.98
C ASN A 15 -4.04 -3.76 -12.91
N PRO A 16 -3.29 -4.83 -12.64
CA PRO A 16 -1.82 -4.77 -12.55
C PRO A 16 -1.17 -4.38 -13.88
N GLN A 17 -1.83 -4.63 -15.01
CA GLN A 17 -1.36 -4.29 -16.37
C GLN A 17 -1.80 -2.91 -16.85
N ALA A 18 -2.53 -2.14 -16.01
CA ALA A 18 -2.91 -0.78 -16.37
C ALA A 18 -1.66 0.12 -16.55
N PRO A 19 -1.55 0.87 -17.66
CA PRO A 19 -0.47 1.81 -17.89
C PRO A 19 -0.37 2.88 -16.80
N GLU A 20 0.85 3.32 -16.50
CA GLU A 20 1.11 4.29 -15.42
C GLU A 20 0.38 5.63 -15.63
N ASP A 21 0.36 6.16 -16.84
CA ASP A 21 -0.30 7.41 -17.21
C ASP A 21 -1.82 7.34 -16.95
N VAL A 22 -2.43 6.18 -17.21
CA VAL A 22 -3.83 5.92 -16.90
C VAL A 22 -4.05 5.92 -15.38
N LEU A 23 -3.13 5.32 -14.61
CA LEU A 23 -3.22 5.31 -13.15
C LEU A 23 -3.06 6.72 -12.55
N VAL A 24 -2.18 7.55 -13.09
CA VAL A 24 -2.04 8.96 -12.72
C VAL A 24 -3.35 9.71 -12.97
N ARG A 25 -4.00 9.50 -14.12
CA ARG A 25 -5.30 10.12 -14.41
C ARG A 25 -6.42 9.60 -13.49
N LEU A 26 -6.39 8.32 -13.15
CA LEU A 26 -7.34 7.73 -12.19
C LEU A 26 -7.15 8.28 -10.77
N ALA A 27 -5.93 8.64 -10.38
CA ALA A 27 -5.66 9.27 -9.08
C ALA A 27 -6.39 10.62 -8.93
N ALA A 28 -6.61 11.34 -10.04
CA ALA A 28 -7.40 12.57 -10.03
C ALA A 28 -8.92 12.33 -9.89
N HIS A 29 -9.41 11.12 -10.15
CA HIS A 29 -10.84 10.79 -10.16
C HIS A 29 -11.25 9.97 -8.93
N GLU A 30 -12.30 10.37 -8.20
CA GLU A 30 -12.74 9.73 -6.95
C GLU A 30 -12.89 8.20 -7.06
N ALA A 31 -13.66 7.71 -8.04
CA ALA A 31 -13.82 6.28 -8.27
C ALA A 31 -12.53 5.54 -8.70
N GLY A 32 -11.57 6.26 -9.29
CA GLY A 32 -10.25 5.73 -9.63
C GLY A 32 -9.36 5.53 -8.40
N ARG A 33 -9.38 6.49 -7.47
CA ARG A 33 -8.67 6.42 -6.17
C ARG A 33 -9.07 5.18 -5.38
N HIS A 34 -10.37 4.86 -5.36
CA HIS A 34 -10.87 3.65 -4.72
C HIS A 34 -10.23 2.37 -5.31
N GLY A 35 -10.11 2.29 -6.64
CA GLY A 35 -9.42 1.18 -7.29
C GLY A 35 -7.93 1.13 -6.94
N LEU A 36 -7.27 2.29 -6.95
CA LEU A 36 -5.86 2.44 -6.60
C LEU A 36 -5.58 2.04 -5.15
N ALA A 37 -6.46 2.36 -4.20
CA ALA A 37 -6.36 2.01 -2.78
C ALA A 37 -6.43 0.50 -2.53
N GLN A 38 -7.11 -0.26 -3.40
CA GLN A 38 -7.20 -1.72 -3.32
C GLN A 38 -6.19 -2.46 -4.22
N ARG A 39 -5.36 -1.72 -4.97
CA ARG A 39 -4.33 -2.31 -5.84
C ARG A 39 -3.25 -3.01 -5.01
N GLN A 40 -2.83 -4.19 -5.46
CA GLN A 40 -1.76 -4.95 -4.84
C GLN A 40 -0.39 -4.55 -5.40
N GLY A 41 0.65 -4.70 -4.58
CA GLY A 41 2.03 -4.45 -4.97
C GLY A 41 2.44 -2.98 -4.90
N ARG A 42 3.69 -2.72 -5.29
CA ARG A 42 4.30 -1.39 -5.26
C ARG A 42 3.68 -0.47 -6.30
N MET A 43 3.39 0.75 -5.88
CA MET A 43 2.89 1.83 -6.72
C MET A 43 4.06 2.68 -7.23
N ALA A 44 3.98 3.10 -8.49
CA ALA A 44 4.94 4.02 -9.07
C ALA A 44 4.86 5.40 -8.39
N ASP A 45 6.00 6.04 -8.18
CA ASP A 45 6.09 7.29 -7.43
C ASP A 45 5.21 8.40 -8.05
N ALA A 46 5.09 8.46 -9.38
CA ALA A 46 4.22 9.41 -10.08
C ALA A 46 2.73 9.24 -9.73
N VAL A 47 2.27 8.00 -9.57
CA VAL A 47 0.88 7.71 -9.17
C VAL A 47 0.67 8.13 -7.72
N VAL A 48 1.66 7.92 -6.84
CA VAL A 48 1.57 8.33 -5.44
C VAL A 48 1.58 9.85 -5.30
N GLU A 49 2.40 10.57 -6.06
CA GLU A 49 2.35 12.04 -6.12
C GLU A 49 0.98 12.55 -6.56
N ALA A 50 0.39 11.93 -7.58
CA ALA A 50 -0.95 12.28 -8.04
C ALA A 50 -2.02 12.03 -6.96
N LEU A 51 -1.89 10.93 -6.19
CA LEU A 51 -2.76 10.64 -5.06
C LEU A 51 -2.59 11.63 -3.91
N LEU A 52 -1.36 12.07 -3.61
CA LEU A 52 -1.11 13.12 -2.62
C LEU A 52 -1.64 14.49 -3.07
N THR A 53 -1.60 14.76 -4.37
CA THR A 53 -2.04 16.04 -4.94
C THR A 53 -3.56 16.15 -5.04
N HIS A 54 -4.24 15.06 -5.41
CA HIS A 54 -5.68 15.08 -5.70
C HIS A 54 -6.53 14.30 -4.71
N GLY A 55 -5.95 13.32 -4.04
CA GLY A 55 -6.63 12.45 -3.09
C GLY A 55 -6.93 13.14 -1.76
N ASP A 56 -7.62 12.39 -0.91
CA ASP A 56 -7.94 12.77 0.47
C ASP A 56 -7.07 11.98 1.45
N SER A 57 -7.19 12.31 2.74
CA SER A 57 -6.53 11.58 3.82
C SER A 57 -6.87 10.09 3.83
N GLY A 58 -8.10 9.71 3.43
CA GLY A 58 -8.52 8.31 3.32
C GLY A 58 -7.69 7.53 2.29
N THR A 59 -7.29 8.19 1.20
CA THR A 59 -6.44 7.60 0.18
C THR A 59 -4.99 7.44 0.67
N ALA A 60 -4.53 8.33 1.54
CA ALA A 60 -3.19 8.28 2.15
C ALA A 60 -3.01 7.15 3.17
N VAL A 61 -4.08 6.72 3.85
CA VAL A 61 -4.06 5.55 4.75
C VAL A 61 -3.53 4.31 4.03
N GLY A 62 -3.75 4.16 2.72
CA GLY A 62 -3.25 3.03 1.95
C GLY A 62 -1.81 3.16 1.45
N LEU A 63 -1.12 4.29 1.67
CA LEU A 63 0.19 4.62 1.08
C LEU A 63 1.34 4.41 2.07
N HIS A 64 1.54 3.17 2.49
CA HIS A 64 2.55 2.83 3.50
C HIS A 64 3.34 1.58 3.15
N GLY A 65 4.41 1.31 3.92
CA GLY A 65 5.21 0.10 3.76
C GLY A 65 5.71 -0.05 2.32
N ASP A 66 5.86 -1.30 1.86
CA ASP A 66 6.49 -1.62 0.56
C ASP A 66 5.65 -1.24 -0.66
N ARG A 67 4.45 -0.72 -0.41
CA ARG A 67 3.59 -0.15 -1.45
C ARG A 67 4.14 1.14 -2.04
N VAL A 68 4.94 1.88 -1.30
CA VAL A 68 5.49 3.17 -1.72
C VAL A 68 7.00 3.22 -1.48
N SER A 69 7.71 4.00 -2.30
CA SER A 69 9.16 4.15 -2.16
C SER A 69 9.55 4.83 -0.84
N PRO A 70 10.76 4.60 -0.32
CA PRO A 70 11.25 5.31 0.86
C PRO A 70 11.24 6.84 0.70
N ALA A 71 11.48 7.34 -0.53
CA ALA A 71 11.38 8.76 -0.83
C ALA A 71 9.94 9.27 -0.64
N MET A 72 8.96 8.50 -1.11
CA MET A 72 7.56 8.85 -0.98
C MET A 72 7.06 8.79 0.47
N ARG A 73 7.52 7.81 1.27
CA ARG A 73 7.23 7.76 2.72
C ARG A 73 7.67 9.04 3.43
N ARG A 74 8.87 9.54 3.12
CA ARG A 74 9.38 10.82 3.67
C ARG A 74 8.54 12.02 3.23
N ARG A 75 8.01 11.99 2.01
CA ARG A 75 7.16 13.04 1.49
C ARG A 75 5.79 13.05 2.16
N ILE A 76 5.18 11.89 2.35
CA ILE A 76 3.92 11.72 3.13
C ILE A 76 4.11 12.24 4.55
N ALA A 77 5.21 11.89 5.23
CA ALA A 77 5.50 12.36 6.59
C ALA A 77 5.67 13.89 6.70
N ARG A 78 6.00 14.57 5.60
CA ARG A 78 6.17 16.03 5.52
C ARG A 78 5.04 16.72 4.76
N HIS A 79 3.96 16.01 4.48
CA HIS A 79 2.86 16.53 3.68
C HIS A 79 2.25 17.77 4.38
N PRO A 80 1.89 18.85 3.66
CA PRO A 80 1.34 20.06 4.29
C PRO A 80 0.02 19.80 5.03
N ASP A 81 -0.81 18.89 4.50
CA ASP A 81 -2.06 18.46 5.14
C ASP A 81 -1.78 17.60 6.39
N PRO A 82 -2.20 18.04 7.60
CA PRO A 82 -2.06 17.26 8.83
C PRO A 82 -2.78 15.91 8.77
N ALA A 83 -3.95 15.80 8.14
CA ALA A 83 -4.71 14.56 8.11
C ALA A 83 -3.97 13.45 7.35
N ILE A 84 -3.19 13.81 6.32
CA ILE A 84 -2.32 12.88 5.58
C ILE A 84 -1.12 12.46 6.43
N ARG A 85 -0.53 13.38 7.19
CA ARG A 85 0.59 13.05 8.10
C ARG A 85 0.12 12.12 9.23
N ASP A 86 -1.01 12.43 9.84
CA ASP A 86 -1.56 11.70 10.97
C ASP A 86 -2.00 10.30 10.57
N ALA A 87 -2.66 10.15 9.41
CA ALA A 87 -3.00 8.83 8.84
C ALA A 87 -1.75 7.93 8.68
N HIS A 88 -0.63 8.50 8.20
CA HIS A 88 0.62 7.77 8.09
C HIS A 88 1.24 7.45 9.46
N ALA A 89 1.22 8.39 10.41
CA ALA A 89 1.73 8.18 11.75
C ALA A 89 0.93 7.11 12.52
N ASP A 90 -0.39 7.13 12.41
CA ASP A 90 -1.30 6.16 13.03
C ASP A 90 -1.09 4.76 12.46
N PHE A 91 -0.87 4.63 11.15
CA PHE A 91 -0.49 3.35 10.56
C PHE A 91 0.83 2.83 11.16
N VAL A 92 1.88 3.67 11.23
CA VAL A 92 3.18 3.26 11.80
C VAL A 92 3.03 2.83 13.26
N ARG A 93 2.27 3.60 14.05
CA ARG A 93 1.98 3.26 15.45
C ARG A 93 1.24 1.92 15.55
N TRP A 94 0.19 1.73 14.76
CA TRP A 94 -0.55 0.47 14.70
C TRP A 94 0.36 -0.71 14.32
N THR A 95 1.22 -0.56 13.31
CA THR A 95 2.16 -1.61 12.92
C THR A 95 3.15 -1.93 14.03
N VAL A 96 3.75 -0.94 14.71
CA VAL A 96 4.68 -1.20 15.82
C VAL A 96 3.97 -1.91 16.97
N GLU A 97 2.78 -1.46 17.35
CA GLU A 97 1.97 -2.08 18.41
C GLU A 97 1.54 -3.52 18.06
N HIS A 98 1.22 -3.79 16.79
CA HIS A 98 0.79 -5.12 16.34
C HIS A 98 1.95 -6.05 16.00
N GLU A 99 3.07 -5.57 15.48
CA GLU A 99 4.31 -6.35 15.33
C GLU A 99 4.92 -6.70 16.68
N ALA A 100 4.79 -5.82 17.69
CA ALA A 100 5.14 -6.17 19.07
C ALA A 100 4.22 -7.28 19.65
N MET A 101 3.01 -7.45 19.10
CA MET A 101 2.08 -8.53 19.46
C MET A 101 2.39 -9.85 18.74
N ILE A 102 2.91 -9.78 17.51
CA ILE A 102 3.48 -10.93 16.78
C ILE A 102 4.94 -11.07 17.21
N GLY A 103 5.14 -11.50 18.46
CA GLY A 103 6.47 -11.72 19.01
C GLY A 103 7.34 -12.52 18.05
N ILE A 104 8.62 -12.15 17.98
CA ILE A 104 9.69 -12.89 17.29
C ILE A 104 9.72 -14.39 17.70
N GLU A 105 9.05 -14.75 18.79
CA GLU A 105 8.82 -16.12 19.28
C GLU A 105 7.85 -16.97 18.43
N ALA A 106 7.10 -16.41 17.48
CA ALA A 106 6.16 -17.17 16.64
C ALA A 106 6.78 -17.71 15.33
N LEU A 107 8.10 -17.63 15.17
CA LEU A 107 8.80 -18.44 14.17
C LEU A 107 8.87 -19.87 14.72
N PRO A 108 8.38 -20.91 14.01
CA PRO A 108 8.64 -22.28 14.42
C PRO A 108 10.16 -22.46 14.44
N THR A 109 10.74 -22.51 15.64
CA THR A 109 12.12 -22.91 15.80
C THR A 109 12.22 -24.31 15.20
N ARG A 110 13.07 -24.43 14.18
CA ARG A 110 13.39 -25.70 13.55
C ARG A 110 13.74 -26.70 14.66
N PRO A 111 13.01 -27.82 14.85
CA PRO A 111 13.46 -28.83 15.79
C PRO A 111 14.83 -29.34 15.31
N PRO A 112 15.85 -29.40 16.19
CA PRO A 112 17.13 -29.97 15.80
C PRO A 112 16.93 -31.44 15.47
N GLY A 113 17.27 -31.85 14.24
CA GLY A 113 17.40 -33.28 13.91
C GLY A 113 16.57 -33.84 12.75
N ARG A 114 16.08 -33.03 11.79
CA ARG A 114 15.52 -33.57 10.55
C ARG A 114 16.34 -33.16 9.32
N THR A 115 17.15 -34.09 8.82
CA THR A 115 17.73 -34.03 7.47
C THR A 115 16.66 -34.47 6.47
N TRP A 116 16.37 -33.64 5.47
CA TRP A 116 15.56 -34.06 4.33
C TRP A 116 16.45 -34.85 3.36
N PRO A 117 15.94 -35.92 2.73
CA PRO A 117 16.68 -36.61 1.68
C PRO A 117 16.82 -35.68 0.47
N VAL A 118 18.05 -35.50 0.02
CA VAL A 118 18.35 -34.85 -1.26
C VAL A 118 17.94 -35.83 -2.36
N THR A 119 16.81 -35.60 -3.01
CA THR A 119 16.47 -36.30 -4.25
C THR A 119 17.31 -35.70 -5.37
N THR A 120 18.45 -36.30 -5.63
CA THR A 120 19.19 -36.09 -6.87
C THR A 120 18.45 -36.83 -7.97
N ARG A 121 18.00 -36.06 -8.97
CA ARG A 121 17.63 -36.39 -10.36
C ARG A 121 17.33 -37.84 -10.74
#